data_AF-A0A3D3P9A3-F1
#
_entry.id   AF-A0A3D3P9A3-F1
#
_cell.length_a   1.000
_cell.length_b   1.000
_cell.length_c   1.000
_cell.angle_alpha   90.00
_cell.angle_beta   90.00
_cell.angle_gamma   90.00
#
_symmetry.space_group_name_H-M   'P 1'
#
loop_
_entity.id
_entity.type
_entity.pdbx_description
1 polymer ?
#
loop_
_entity_poly.entity_id
_entity_poly.type
_entity_poly.pdbx_seq_one_letter_code
_entity_poly.pdbx_strand_id
1 'polypeptide(L)'
;GINYIIAGTEDGQFYFFDHGGNIIGKAIDGTKSHFKNPLAIDKSNSQDSKILTTDTAGTIKNIFFNGKMAEKSTGIWSEKHFFDAKNITGDINPEWIYLDKSQLYVYNSDNTLAYNYNFGAEIVNRPQYFLSNQSTYQIGIASSKDNLLYLFNEDGSFVKGFPIEGVPNFYVGNFMNNGFRYLICGDKSNYLYVYKL
;
A
#
# COMPACT_ATOMS: atom_id res chain seq x y z
N GLY A 1 -8.33 -22.55 -9.21
CA GLY A 1 -7.37 -21.81 -8.36
C GLY A 1 -7.77 -22.00 -6.91
N ILE A 2 -6.81 -22.13 -6.00
CA ILE A 2 -7.10 -22.21 -4.57
C ILE A 2 -7.37 -20.78 -4.07
N ASN A 3 -8.50 -20.58 -3.41
CA ASN A 3 -8.84 -19.31 -2.77
C ASN A 3 -8.49 -19.42 -1.28
N TYR A 4 -7.72 -18.46 -0.78
CA TYR A 4 -7.34 -18.36 0.62
C TYR A 4 -8.00 -17.13 1.24
N ILE A 5 -8.41 -17.27 2.50
CA ILE A 5 -8.56 -16.14 3.42
C ILE A 5 -7.31 -16.12 4.30
N ILE A 6 -6.74 -14.94 4.55
CA ILE A 6 -5.47 -14.81 5.27
C ILE A 6 -5.65 -13.79 6.37
N ALA A 7 -5.27 -14.15 7.59
CA ALA A 7 -5.27 -13.25 8.73
C ALA A 7 -3.91 -13.27 9.42
N GLY A 8 -3.49 -12.10 9.89
CA GLY A 8 -2.28 -11.91 10.70
C GLY A 8 -2.66 -11.29 12.03
N THR A 9 -1.97 -11.69 13.09
CA THR A 9 -2.10 -11.09 14.42
C THR A 9 -0.97 -10.09 14.66
N GLU A 10 -1.16 -9.18 15.62
CA GLU A 10 -0.14 -8.19 16.00
C GLU A 10 1.13 -8.80 16.61
N ASP A 11 1.07 -10.06 17.07
CA ASP A 11 2.19 -10.84 17.63
C ASP A 11 2.83 -11.80 16.62
N GLY A 12 2.53 -11.65 15.32
CA GLY A 12 3.26 -12.34 14.24
C GLY A 12 2.79 -13.76 13.96
N GLN A 13 1.52 -14.08 14.25
CA GLN A 13 0.89 -15.34 13.84
C GLN A 13 0.06 -15.11 12.58
N PHE A 14 0.39 -15.84 11.51
CA PHE A 14 -0.29 -15.74 10.23
C PHE A 14 -1.00 -17.06 9.92
N TYR A 15 -2.30 -16.98 9.64
CA TYR A 15 -3.17 -18.12 9.39
C TYR A 15 -3.72 -18.07 7.97
N PHE A 16 -3.73 -19.24 7.33
CA PHE A 16 -4.33 -19.45 6.02
C PHE A 16 -5.56 -20.31 6.18
N PHE A 17 -6.69 -19.81 5.71
CA PHE A 17 -7.98 -20.48 5.78
C PHE A 17 -8.46 -20.85 4.38
N ASP A 18 -9.14 -21.99 4.28
CA ASP A 18 -9.99 -22.28 3.13
C ASP A 18 -11.28 -21.43 3.15
N HIS A 19 -12.11 -21.60 2.13
CA HIS A 19 -13.40 -20.90 2.01
C HIS A 19 -14.45 -21.36 3.04
N GLY A 20 -14.25 -22.51 3.68
CA GLY A 20 -15.06 -23.02 4.79
C GLY A 20 -14.62 -22.48 6.16
N GLY A 21 -13.52 -21.72 6.22
CA GLY A 21 -12.96 -21.19 7.46
C GLY A 21 -12.06 -22.18 8.21
N ASN A 22 -11.68 -23.31 7.59
CA ASN A 22 -10.73 -24.24 8.21
C ASN A 22 -9.30 -23.73 8.02
N ILE A 23 -8.46 -23.84 9.06
CA ILE A 23 -7.04 -23.55 8.95
C ILE A 23 -6.37 -24.63 8.11
N ILE A 24 -5.77 -24.22 6.99
CA ILE A 24 -5.03 -25.09 6.07
C ILE A 24 -3.53 -24.81 6.06
N GLY A 25 -3.09 -23.76 6.78
CA GLY A 25 -1.68 -23.50 7.01
C GLY A 25 -1.47 -22.36 8.02
N LYS A 26 -0.24 -22.28 8.51
CA LYS A 26 0.18 -21.25 9.46
C LYS A 26 1.65 -20.90 9.23
N ALA A 27 2.00 -19.63 9.46
CA ALA A 27 3.37 -19.18 9.67
C ALA A 27 3.46 -18.44 11.01
N ILE A 28 4.59 -18.54 11.70
CA ILE A 28 4.81 -17.89 12.99
C ILE A 28 6.14 -17.15 12.92
N ASP A 29 6.12 -15.87 13.24
CA ASP A 29 7.34 -15.11 13.45
C ASP A 29 7.99 -15.52 14.79
N GLY A 30 9.14 -16.18 14.72
CA GLY A 30 9.90 -16.60 15.90
C GLY A 30 10.63 -15.45 16.62
N THR A 31 10.66 -14.25 16.03
CA THR A 31 11.42 -13.11 16.53
C THR A 31 10.67 -12.26 17.57
N LYS A 32 9.40 -12.60 17.86
CA LYS A 32 8.51 -11.81 18.73
C LYS A 32 8.35 -10.35 18.26
N SER A 33 8.45 -10.09 16.96
CA SER A 33 8.14 -8.80 16.37
C SER A 33 6.66 -8.43 16.56
N HIS A 34 6.38 -7.13 16.46
CA HIS A 34 5.01 -6.60 16.45
C HIS A 34 4.61 -6.14 15.07
N PHE A 35 3.33 -6.27 14.74
CA PHE A 35 2.78 -5.97 13.42
C PHE A 35 1.58 -5.02 13.52
N LYS A 36 1.50 -4.10 12.56
CA LYS A 36 0.39 -3.12 12.47
C LYS A 36 0.00 -2.76 11.04
N ASN A 37 0.81 -3.13 10.06
CA ASN A 37 0.57 -2.86 8.65
C ASN A 37 -0.29 -3.98 8.05
N PRO A 38 -1.15 -3.66 7.07
CA PRO A 38 -1.99 -4.66 6.42
C PRO A 38 -1.14 -5.73 5.72
N LEU A 39 -1.76 -6.87 5.46
CA LEU A 39 -1.17 -7.91 4.63
C LEU A 39 -1.40 -7.58 3.15
N ALA A 40 -0.35 -7.70 2.36
CA ALA A 40 -0.40 -7.65 0.90
C ALA A 40 -0.07 -9.03 0.33
N ILE A 41 -0.51 -9.28 -0.91
CA ILE A 41 -0.21 -10.52 -1.64
C ILE A 41 0.69 -10.16 -2.81
N ASP A 42 1.85 -10.80 -2.86
CA ASP A 42 2.67 -10.90 -4.05
C ASP A 42 2.28 -12.18 -4.79
N LYS A 43 1.56 -12.01 -5.91
CA LYS A 43 1.12 -13.08 -6.80
C LYS A 43 2.09 -13.28 -7.96
N SER A 44 3.39 -13.16 -7.72
CA SER A 44 4.42 -13.78 -8.55
C SER A 44 4.05 -15.24 -8.88
N ASN A 45 4.81 -15.90 -9.77
CA ASN A 45 4.50 -17.26 -10.22
C ASN A 45 4.11 -18.21 -9.05
N SER A 46 3.34 -19.26 -9.34
CA SER A 46 2.67 -20.07 -8.30
C SER A 46 3.58 -20.66 -7.21
N GLN A 47 4.90 -20.76 -7.44
CA GLN A 47 5.85 -21.26 -6.45
C GLN A 47 6.44 -20.17 -5.55
N ASP A 48 6.45 -18.91 -6.01
CA ASP A 48 7.03 -17.76 -5.31
C ASP A 48 5.98 -16.83 -4.68
N SER A 49 4.69 -17.15 -4.87
CA SER A 49 3.57 -16.44 -4.26
C SER A 49 3.73 -16.36 -2.75
N LYS A 50 3.61 -15.15 -2.21
CA LYS A 50 3.90 -14.86 -0.80
C LYS A 50 3.03 -13.73 -0.27
N ILE A 51 2.90 -13.69 1.05
CA ILE A 51 2.29 -12.59 1.77
C ILE A 51 3.40 -11.65 2.24
N LEU A 52 3.12 -10.35 2.14
CA LEU A 52 4.04 -9.28 2.49
C LEU A 52 3.41 -8.42 3.58
N THR A 53 4.21 -8.06 4.56
CA THR A 53 3.93 -6.98 5.53
C THR A 53 5.25 -6.53 6.14
N THR A 54 5.20 -5.57 7.06
CA THR A 54 6.34 -5.18 7.88
C THR A 54 6.02 -5.32 9.36
N ASP A 55 7.06 -5.64 10.14
CA ASP A 55 7.00 -5.43 11.58
C ASP A 55 7.13 -3.93 11.93
N THR A 56 7.01 -3.58 13.20
CA THR A 56 7.14 -2.19 13.69
C THR A 56 8.53 -1.60 13.48
N ALA A 57 9.58 -2.40 13.26
CA ALA A 57 10.91 -1.91 12.87
C ALA A 57 11.00 -1.60 11.36
N GLY A 58 9.97 -1.94 10.59
CA GLY A 58 9.92 -1.73 9.15
C GLY A 58 10.64 -2.83 8.35
N THR A 59 10.98 -3.95 8.98
CA THR A 59 11.54 -5.11 8.29
C THR A 59 10.44 -5.81 7.51
N ILE A 60 10.64 -6.01 6.21
CA ILE A 60 9.68 -6.75 5.39
C ILE A 60 9.72 -8.22 5.81
N LYS A 61 8.55 -8.77 6.13
CA LYS A 61 8.34 -10.19 6.32
C LYS A 61 7.70 -10.78 5.06
N ASN A 62 8.42 -11.69 4.42
CA ASN A 62 7.95 -12.54 3.34
C ASN A 62 7.40 -13.82 3.97
N ILE A 63 6.10 -14.05 3.87
CA ILE A 63 5.42 -15.17 4.50
C ILE A 63 4.92 -16.09 3.39
N PHE A 64 5.52 -17.27 3.28
CA PHE A 64 5.21 -18.24 2.24
C PHE A 64 4.06 -19.15 2.67
N PHE A 65 3.26 -19.60 1.70
CA PHE A 65 2.12 -20.49 1.96
C PHE A 65 2.51 -21.87 2.54
N ASN A 66 3.78 -22.26 2.42
CA ASN A 66 4.34 -23.46 3.06
C ASN A 66 4.74 -23.24 4.53
N GLY A 67 4.45 -22.07 5.11
CA GLY A 67 4.76 -21.72 6.50
C GLY A 67 6.17 -21.17 6.73
N LYS A 68 7.04 -21.18 5.72
CA LYS A 68 8.36 -20.54 5.82
C LYS A 68 8.22 -19.02 5.84
N MET A 69 9.18 -18.36 6.49
CA MET A 69 9.30 -16.90 6.49
C MET A 69 10.71 -16.49 6.08
N ALA A 70 10.82 -15.36 5.39
CA ALA A 70 12.09 -14.71 5.09
C ALA A 70 11.98 -13.20 5.33
N GLU A 71 13.09 -12.57 5.66
CA GLU A 71 13.13 -11.16 6.03
C GLU A 71 13.95 -10.35 5.05
N LYS A 72 13.57 -9.09 4.86
CA LYS A 72 14.35 -8.15 4.07
C LYS A 72 14.29 -6.76 4.68
N SER A 73 15.46 -6.14 4.85
CA SER A 73 15.57 -4.75 5.27
C SER A 73 15.71 -3.85 4.05
N THR A 74 14.97 -2.75 4.05
CA THR A 74 14.98 -1.71 3.02
C THR A 74 15.52 -0.38 3.54
N GLY A 75 15.78 -0.27 4.85
CA GLY A 75 16.18 0.96 5.51
C GLY A 75 15.87 0.96 7.00
N ILE A 76 15.88 2.16 7.59
CA ILE A 76 15.51 2.42 8.98
C ILE A 76 14.19 3.17 8.97
N TRP A 77 13.20 2.64 9.68
CA TRP A 77 11.84 3.16 9.69
C TRP A 77 11.38 3.45 11.11
N SER A 78 10.52 4.44 11.30
CA SER A 78 9.87 4.68 12.58
C SER A 78 8.82 3.61 12.86
N GLU A 79 8.49 3.37 14.13
CA GLU A 79 7.37 2.49 14.51
C GLU A 79 6.02 2.94 13.95
N LYS A 80 5.92 4.17 13.44
CA LYS A 80 4.70 4.79 12.89
C LYS A 80 4.62 4.71 11.36
N HIS A 81 5.63 4.18 10.66
CA HIS A 81 5.59 4.02 9.20
C HIS A 81 4.35 3.25 8.74
N PHE A 82 3.80 3.66 7.60
CA PHE A 82 2.87 2.86 6.83
C PHE A 82 3.66 2.03 5.82
N PHE A 83 3.26 0.77 5.69
CA PHE A 83 3.72 -0.13 4.64
C PHE A 83 2.52 -0.70 3.90
N ASP A 84 2.67 -0.81 2.59
CA ASP A 84 1.75 -1.45 1.65
C ASP A 84 2.57 -2.03 0.48
N ALA A 85 2.02 -3.03 -0.22
CA ALA A 85 2.61 -3.52 -1.46
C ALA A 85 1.57 -3.55 -2.58
N LYS A 86 1.86 -2.87 -3.70
CA LYS A 86 0.95 -2.69 -4.85
C LYS A 86 1.76 -2.63 -6.15
N ASN A 87 1.15 -3.07 -7.25
CA ASN A 87 1.72 -2.88 -8.58
C ASN A 87 1.54 -1.41 -9.00
N ILE A 88 2.61 -0.64 -8.94
CA ILE A 88 2.69 0.77 -9.29
C ILE A 88 3.35 0.94 -10.66
N THR A 89 4.47 0.25 -10.91
CA THR A 89 5.30 0.42 -12.12
C THR A 89 4.90 -0.47 -13.29
N GLY A 90 3.94 -1.38 -13.11
CA GLY A 90 3.49 -2.30 -14.15
C GLY A 90 4.19 -3.67 -14.14
N ASP A 91 5.08 -3.91 -13.18
CA ASP A 91 5.83 -5.15 -13.08
C ASP A 91 5.00 -6.31 -12.52
N ILE A 92 5.52 -7.54 -12.64
CA ILE A 92 4.85 -8.75 -12.15
C ILE A 92 4.78 -8.79 -10.61
N ASN A 93 5.81 -8.26 -9.95
CA ASN A 93 5.89 -8.19 -8.51
C ASN A 93 5.43 -6.80 -8.06
N PRO A 94 4.68 -6.68 -6.95
CA PRO A 94 4.31 -5.38 -6.43
C PRO A 94 5.52 -4.63 -5.86
N GLU A 95 5.49 -3.31 -6.01
CA GLU A 95 6.41 -2.40 -5.32
C GLU A 95 6.11 -2.37 -3.83
N TRP A 96 7.12 -2.03 -3.04
CA TRP A 96 7.05 -1.82 -1.61
C TRP A 96 6.95 -0.33 -1.32
N ILE A 97 5.80 0.08 -0.79
CA ILE A 97 5.50 1.47 -0.50
C ILE A 97 5.67 1.71 0.99
N TYR A 98 6.64 2.55 1.33
CA TYR A 98 6.82 3.08 2.67
C TYR A 98 6.41 4.54 2.71
N LEU A 99 5.54 4.89 3.66
CA LEU A 99 5.26 6.28 4.01
C LEU A 99 5.60 6.46 5.48
N ASP A 100 6.67 7.19 5.76
CA ASP A 100 7.15 7.43 7.12
C ASP A 100 7.45 8.91 7.32
N LYS A 101 6.87 9.50 8.36
CA LYS A 101 6.92 10.93 8.63
C LYS A 101 6.50 11.74 7.40
N SER A 102 7.42 12.51 6.80
CA SER A 102 7.19 13.31 5.59
C SER A 102 7.73 12.65 4.32
N GLN A 103 8.13 11.38 4.34
CA GLN A 103 8.82 10.73 3.23
C GLN A 103 7.99 9.57 2.67
N LEU A 104 7.73 9.61 1.37
CA LEU A 104 7.30 8.47 0.58
C LEU A 104 8.52 7.83 -0.09
N TYR A 105 8.64 6.51 0.04
CA TYR A 105 9.57 5.69 -0.73
C TYR A 105 8.82 4.57 -1.43
N VAL A 106 9.10 4.38 -2.71
CA VAL A 106 8.58 3.27 -3.52
C VAL A 106 9.77 2.47 -4.01
N TYR A 107 9.90 1.24 -3.51
CA TYR A 107 10.97 0.32 -3.90
C TYR A 107 10.42 -0.76 -4.82
N ASN A 108 11.20 -1.12 -5.83
CA ASN A 108 10.97 -2.35 -6.58
C ASN A 108 11.22 -3.56 -5.67
N SER A 109 10.67 -4.71 -6.05
CA SER A 109 10.81 -5.97 -5.29
C SER A 109 12.27 -6.45 -5.11
N ASP A 110 13.20 -5.95 -5.92
CA ASP A 110 14.63 -6.22 -5.78
C ASP A 110 15.35 -5.29 -4.77
N ASN A 111 14.63 -4.34 -4.13
CA ASN A 111 15.13 -3.28 -3.25
C ASN A 111 15.73 -2.06 -3.94
N THR A 112 15.65 -1.96 -5.28
CA THR A 112 16.02 -0.72 -5.96
C THR A 112 14.95 0.33 -5.75
N LEU A 113 15.35 1.59 -5.60
CA LEU A 113 14.40 2.69 -5.42
C LEU A 113 13.77 3.03 -6.78
N ALA A 114 12.45 2.91 -6.89
CA ALA A 114 11.71 3.36 -8.07
C ALA A 114 11.60 4.89 -8.05
N TYR A 115 11.08 5.44 -6.95
CA TYR A 115 11.08 6.87 -6.68
C TYR A 115 10.86 7.16 -5.19
N ASN A 116 11.12 8.42 -4.79
CA ASN A 116 10.79 8.93 -3.47
C ASN A 116 10.25 10.37 -3.56
N TYR A 117 9.55 10.80 -2.51
CA TYR A 117 9.06 12.17 -2.40
C TYR A 117 9.06 12.64 -0.94
N ASN A 118 9.49 13.89 -0.72
CA ASN A 118 9.44 14.54 0.59
C ASN A 118 8.32 15.59 0.63
N PHE A 119 7.34 15.38 1.50
CA PHE A 119 6.25 16.32 1.76
C PHE A 119 6.72 17.50 2.62
N GLY A 120 6.01 18.62 2.53
CA GLY A 120 6.26 19.79 3.41
C GLY A 120 5.89 19.56 4.87
N ALA A 121 5.15 18.48 5.14
CA ALA A 121 4.64 18.11 6.46
C ALA A 121 4.71 16.59 6.69
N GLU A 122 4.66 16.21 7.96
CA GLU A 122 4.41 14.82 8.34
C GLU A 122 3.04 14.36 7.85
N ILE A 123 3.00 13.18 7.25
CA ILE A 123 1.79 12.53 6.77
C ILE A 123 1.33 11.51 7.81
N VAL A 124 0.15 11.74 8.36
CA VAL A 124 -0.46 10.88 9.37
C VAL A 124 -1.58 9.99 8.81
N ASN A 125 -1.90 10.14 7.52
CA ASN A 125 -2.91 9.33 6.84
C ASN A 125 -2.23 8.26 5.99
N ARG A 126 -2.75 7.03 6.04
CA ARG A 126 -2.28 5.93 5.19
C ARG A 126 -2.49 6.28 3.70
N PRO A 127 -1.58 5.85 2.79
CA PRO A 127 -1.81 5.99 1.36
C PRO A 127 -3.11 5.30 0.91
N GLN A 128 -3.76 5.88 -0.09
CA GLN A 128 -4.86 5.27 -0.83
C GLN A 128 -4.36 4.86 -2.21
N TYR A 129 -4.95 3.80 -2.77
CA TYR A 129 -4.51 3.25 -4.05
C TYR A 129 -5.68 3.22 -5.02
N PHE A 130 -5.48 3.84 -6.18
CA PHE A 130 -6.52 3.99 -7.20
C PHE A 130 -6.10 3.31 -8.49
N LEU A 131 -6.93 2.42 -9.01
CA LEU A 131 -6.66 1.80 -10.30
C LEU A 131 -6.50 2.87 -11.39
N SER A 132 -5.37 2.85 -12.08
CA SER A 132 -5.10 3.70 -13.25
C SER A 132 -5.31 2.95 -14.56
N ASN A 133 -5.02 1.65 -14.58
CA ASN A 133 -5.33 0.75 -15.69
C ASN A 133 -5.82 -0.62 -15.16
N GLN A 134 -5.72 -1.69 -15.96
CA GLN A 134 -6.23 -3.02 -15.60
C GLN A 134 -5.53 -3.64 -14.38
N SER A 135 -4.28 -3.28 -14.09
CA SER A 135 -3.48 -3.93 -13.05
C SER A 135 -2.60 -2.99 -12.23
N THR A 136 -2.38 -1.75 -12.66
CA THR A 136 -1.55 -0.77 -11.95
C THR A 136 -2.38 0.24 -11.17
N TYR A 137 -1.76 0.76 -10.11
CA TYR A 137 -2.35 1.71 -9.19
C TYR A 137 -1.56 3.01 -9.16
N GLN A 138 -2.27 4.12 -9.03
CA GLN A 138 -1.72 5.40 -8.60
C GLN A 138 -1.75 5.49 -7.07
N ILE A 139 -0.75 6.15 -6.49
CA ILE A 139 -0.68 6.38 -5.05
C ILE A 139 -1.33 7.73 -4.75
N GLY A 140 -2.36 7.72 -3.92
CA GLY A 140 -3.01 8.89 -3.37
C GLY A 140 -2.55 9.16 -1.95
N ILE A 141 -2.12 10.37 -1.65
CA ILE A 141 -1.68 10.77 -0.30
C ILE A 141 -2.36 12.07 0.10
N ALA A 142 -2.81 12.16 1.35
CA ALA A 142 -3.42 13.36 1.89
C ALA A 142 -2.56 13.94 3.03
N SER A 143 -2.05 15.16 2.86
CA SER A 143 -1.44 15.95 3.93
C SER A 143 -2.53 16.70 4.67
N SER A 144 -2.92 16.25 5.86
CA SER A 144 -3.90 16.99 6.70
C SER A 144 -3.38 18.36 7.14
N LYS A 145 -2.05 18.48 7.32
CA LYS A 145 -1.44 19.73 7.77
C LYS A 145 -1.52 20.80 6.68
N ASP A 146 -1.19 20.42 5.45
CA ASP A 146 -1.19 21.34 4.30
C ASP A 146 -2.55 21.41 3.60
N ASN A 147 -3.45 20.47 3.88
CA ASN A 147 -4.74 20.28 3.21
C ASN A 147 -4.57 20.08 1.72
N LEU A 148 -3.58 19.25 1.38
CA LEU A 148 -3.24 18.91 0.03
C LEU A 148 -3.47 17.42 -0.22
N LEU A 149 -4.10 17.13 -1.35
CA LEU A 149 -4.18 15.80 -1.92
C LEU A 149 -3.12 15.71 -3.00
N TYR A 150 -2.35 14.62 -2.95
CA TYR A 150 -1.34 14.25 -3.92
C TYR A 150 -1.81 13.00 -4.63
N LEU A 151 -1.53 12.91 -5.93
CA LEU A 151 -1.76 11.72 -6.73
C LEU A 151 -0.55 11.50 -7.63
N PHE A 152 0.14 10.38 -7.42
CA PHE A 152 1.39 10.03 -8.08
C PHE A 152 1.14 9.07 -9.24
N ASN A 153 1.84 9.29 -10.35
CA ASN A 153 1.98 8.35 -11.47
C ASN A 153 3.00 7.25 -11.13
N GLU A 154 3.12 6.28 -12.05
CA GLU A 154 4.06 5.16 -11.96
C GLU A 154 5.53 5.58 -11.86
N ASP A 155 5.89 6.73 -12.41
CA ASP A 155 7.25 7.29 -12.40
C ASP A 155 7.52 8.25 -11.23
N GLY A 156 6.56 8.42 -10.32
CA GLY A 156 6.65 9.36 -9.20
C GLY A 156 6.34 10.81 -9.55
N SER A 157 6.02 11.13 -10.81
CA SER A 157 5.48 12.44 -11.18
C SER A 157 4.04 12.62 -10.67
N PHE A 158 3.57 13.86 -10.61
CA PHE A 158 2.17 14.12 -10.25
C PHE A 158 1.24 13.94 -11.44
N VAL A 159 0.05 13.39 -11.17
CA VAL A 159 -1.07 13.49 -12.10
C VAL A 159 -1.35 14.96 -12.39
N LYS A 160 -1.60 15.29 -13.66
CA LYS A 160 -1.87 16.66 -14.09
C LYS A 160 -2.95 17.31 -13.21
N GLY A 161 -2.63 18.47 -12.65
CA GLY A 161 -3.51 19.23 -11.75
C GLY A 161 -3.25 18.98 -10.27
N PHE A 162 -2.48 17.95 -9.89
CA PHE A 162 -2.07 17.72 -8.50
C PHE A 162 -0.75 18.44 -8.15
N PRO A 163 -0.52 18.75 -6.87
CA PRO A 163 -1.44 18.58 -5.74
C PRO A 163 -2.63 19.55 -5.79
N ILE A 164 -3.75 19.17 -5.18
CA ILE A 164 -4.94 20.04 -5.04
C ILE A 164 -5.32 20.25 -3.58
N GLU A 165 -6.06 21.31 -3.29
CA GLU A 165 -6.64 21.50 -1.96
C GLU A 165 -7.72 20.45 -1.67
N GLY A 166 -7.68 19.87 -0.47
CA GLY A 166 -8.68 18.90 -0.01
C GLY A 166 -8.32 18.25 1.32
N VAL A 167 -9.21 17.41 1.83
CA VAL A 167 -9.04 16.68 3.10
C VAL A 167 -8.89 15.16 2.88
N PRO A 168 -8.33 14.41 3.85
CA PRO A 168 -8.17 12.96 3.73
C PRO A 168 -9.46 12.19 3.42
N ASN A 169 -9.30 10.97 2.91
CA ASN A 169 -10.36 10.12 2.34
C ASN A 169 -10.98 10.73 1.08
N PHE A 170 -10.39 10.39 -0.06
CA PHE A 170 -10.83 10.86 -1.37
C PHE A 170 -10.90 9.69 -2.33
N TYR A 171 -11.67 9.83 -3.40
CA TYR A 171 -11.82 8.79 -4.40
C TYR A 171 -11.29 9.28 -5.74
N VAL A 172 -10.51 8.42 -6.42
CA VAL A 172 -10.14 8.61 -7.82
C VAL A 172 -10.56 7.40 -8.62
N GLY A 173 -11.40 7.59 -9.63
CA GLY A 173 -11.83 6.50 -10.50
C GLY A 173 -13.00 6.84 -11.41
N ASN A 174 -13.48 5.84 -12.13
CA ASN A 174 -14.67 5.94 -12.97
C ASN A 174 -15.89 5.44 -12.18
N PHE A 175 -16.90 6.29 -12.02
CA PHE A 175 -18.16 5.93 -11.35
C PHE A 175 -19.41 6.25 -12.18
N MET A 176 -19.27 6.95 -13.32
CA MET A 176 -20.40 7.36 -14.17
C MET A 176 -20.50 6.59 -15.49
N ASN A 177 -19.68 5.55 -15.69
CA ASN A 177 -19.67 4.70 -16.89
C ASN A 177 -19.54 5.46 -18.22
N ASN A 178 -18.95 6.65 -18.18
CA ASN A 178 -18.83 7.56 -19.33
C ASN A 178 -17.39 7.66 -19.86
N GLY A 179 -16.51 6.77 -19.40
CA GLY A 179 -15.10 6.71 -19.79
C GLY A 179 -14.19 7.74 -19.12
N PHE A 180 -14.72 8.67 -18.32
CA PHE A 180 -13.92 9.65 -17.61
C PHE A 180 -13.56 9.17 -16.19
N ARG A 181 -12.39 9.62 -15.72
CA ARG A 181 -11.99 9.48 -14.32
C ARG A 181 -12.35 10.75 -13.57
N TYR A 182 -12.69 10.58 -12.31
CA TYR A 182 -13.12 11.66 -11.44
C TYR A 182 -12.37 11.61 -10.13
N LEU A 183 -12.12 12.78 -9.57
CA LEU A 183 -11.76 12.97 -8.18
C LEU A 183 -13.01 13.37 -7.41
N ILE A 184 -13.29 12.66 -6.31
CA ILE A 184 -14.30 13.04 -5.33
C ILE A 184 -13.57 13.30 -4.00
N CYS A 185 -13.66 14.51 -3.48
CA CYS A 185 -12.97 14.88 -2.24
C CYS A 185 -13.75 15.92 -1.44
N GLY A 186 -13.51 15.95 -0.13
CA GLY A 186 -14.04 16.99 0.75
C GLY A 186 -13.12 18.20 0.88
N ASP A 187 -13.65 19.30 1.44
CA ASP A 187 -12.87 20.41 1.98
C ASP A 187 -13.07 20.58 3.50
N LYS A 188 -12.44 21.60 4.08
CA LYS A 188 -12.59 21.94 5.51
C LYS A 188 -13.98 22.45 5.89
N SER A 189 -14.77 22.87 4.92
CA SER A 189 -16.12 23.41 5.11
C SER A 189 -17.19 22.31 4.98
N ASN A 190 -16.78 21.04 4.87
CA ASN A 190 -17.63 19.87 4.67
C ASN A 190 -18.41 19.88 3.35
N TYR A 191 -17.94 20.61 2.34
CA TYR A 191 -18.44 20.46 0.98
C TYR A 191 -17.77 19.27 0.30
N LEU A 192 -18.53 18.58 -0.55
CA LEU A 192 -18.03 17.51 -1.40
C LEU A 192 -17.89 18.04 -2.83
N TYR A 193 -16.71 17.88 -3.41
CA TYR A 193 -16.41 18.28 -4.78
C TYR A 193 -16.25 17.06 -5.67
N VAL A 194 -16.62 17.24 -6.93
CA VAL A 194 -16.42 16.26 -7.99
C VAL A 194 -15.71 16.95 -9.15
N TYR A 195 -14.46 16.55 -9.39
CA TYR A 195 -13.65 17.06 -10.49
C TYR A 195 -13.52 15.97 -11.55
N LYS A 196 -13.68 16.35 -12.81
CA LYS A 196 -13.31 15.51 -13.94
C LYS A 196 -11.79 15.62 -14.16
N LEU A 197 -11.10 14.48 -14.22
CA LEU A 197 -9.65 14.39 -14.48
C LEU A 197 -9.35 14.23 -15.97
#